data_AF-A0A183IJN9-F1
#
_entry.id   AF-A0A183IJN9-F1
#
_cell.length_a   1.000
_cell.length_b   1.000
_cell.length_c   1.000
_cell.angle_alpha   90.00
_cell.angle_beta   90.00
_cell.angle_gamma   90.00
#
_symmetry.space_group_name_H-M   'P 1'
#
loop_
_entity.id
_entity.type
_entity.pdbx_description
1 polymer ?
#
loop_
_entity_poly.entity_id
_entity_poly.type
_entity_poly.pdbx_seq_one_letter_code
_entity_poly.pdbx_strand_id
1 'polypeptide(L)'
;MTTTVVRPAPTVADQTGRFASYVEKTVALSEYIRKSYALFLNDRPITVYFVTAFLLGSLTALGIHLNPLPDFSAPTLGFDTRGTVLSGRVQAWNALDEKTAYYPESNKEFFRQLPPSDVIPR
;
A
#
# COMPACT_ATOMS: atom_id res chain seq x y z
N MET A 1 53.60 -13.20 -15.30
CA MET A 1 53.41 -11.76 -15.60
C MET A 1 52.06 -11.63 -16.28
N THR A 2 51.05 -11.11 -15.58
CA THR A 2 49.66 -11.04 -16.06
C THR A 2 49.42 -9.63 -16.59
N THR A 3 49.38 -9.47 -17.90
CA THR A 3 49.12 -8.19 -18.56
C THR A 3 47.62 -7.86 -18.48
N THR A 4 47.26 -6.95 -17.59
CA THR A 4 45.92 -6.36 -17.53
C THR A 4 45.75 -5.37 -18.69
N VAL A 5 44.99 -5.76 -19.70
CA VAL A 5 44.57 -4.87 -20.80
C VAL A 5 43.57 -3.86 -20.23
N VAL A 6 44.04 -2.64 -19.95
CA VAL A 6 43.18 -1.51 -19.56
C VAL A 6 42.42 -1.05 -20.81
N ARG A 7 41.14 -1.41 -20.91
CA ARG A 7 40.26 -1.01 -22.00
C ARG A 7 39.93 0.50 -21.84
N PRO A 8 40.08 1.33 -22.90
CA PRO A 8 39.79 2.76 -22.81
C PRO A 8 38.30 3.02 -22.58
N ALA A 9 38.00 4.12 -21.87
CA ALA A 9 36.63 4.53 -21.56
C ALA A 9 35.83 4.81 -22.84
N PRO A 10 34.57 4.37 -22.93
CA PRO A 10 33.74 4.57 -24.12
C PRO A 10 33.52 6.07 -24.37
N THR A 11 33.68 6.49 -25.62
CA THR A 11 33.46 7.89 -26.04
C THR A 11 31.97 8.22 -26.09
N VAL A 12 31.62 9.50 -25.89
CA VAL A 12 30.22 9.98 -25.87
C VAL A 12 29.46 9.58 -27.14
N ALA A 13 30.13 9.55 -28.29
CA ALA A 13 29.57 9.10 -29.56
C ALA A 13 29.16 7.61 -29.57
N ASP A 14 29.98 6.73 -28.97
CA ASP A 14 29.69 5.30 -28.83
C ASP A 14 28.52 5.06 -27.87
N GLN A 15 28.41 5.89 -26.82
CA GLN A 15 27.26 5.88 -25.93
C GLN A 15 25.98 6.29 -26.66
N THR A 16 25.97 7.42 -27.38
CA THR A 16 24.79 7.87 -28.15
C THR A 16 24.33 6.87 -29.19
N GLY A 17 25.26 6.19 -29.89
CA GLY A 17 24.94 5.15 -30.86
C GLY A 17 24.32 3.90 -30.21
N ARG A 18 24.84 3.49 -29.04
CA ARG A 18 24.22 2.41 -28.25
C ARG A 18 22.82 2.80 -27.79
N PHE A 19 22.62 4.00 -27.24
CA PHE A 19 21.31 4.46 -26.80
C PHE A 19 20.30 4.46 -27.94
N ALA A 20 20.65 4.98 -29.12
CA ALA A 20 19.80 4.94 -30.31
C ALA A 20 19.42 3.49 -30.68
N SER A 21 20.37 2.56 -30.65
CA SER A 21 20.11 1.14 -30.94
C SER A 21 19.21 0.47 -29.89
N TYR A 22 19.31 0.85 -28.62
CA TYR A 22 18.43 0.34 -27.56
C TYR A 22 17.00 0.86 -27.75
N VAL A 23 16.86 2.15 -28.07
CA VAL A 23 15.56 2.76 -28.35
C VAL A 23 14.89 2.07 -29.53
N GLU A 24 15.60 1.89 -30.64
CA GLU A 24 15.08 1.18 -31.83
C GLU A 24 14.63 -0.25 -31.49
N LYS A 25 15.42 -0.99 -30.73
CA LYS A 25 15.06 -2.34 -30.26
C LYS A 25 13.81 -2.33 -29.37
N THR A 26 13.68 -1.38 -28.46
CA THR A 26 12.50 -1.28 -27.58
C THR A 26 11.24 -0.92 -28.36
N VAL A 27 11.34 -0.04 -29.35
CA VAL A 27 10.23 0.33 -30.24
C VAL A 27 9.79 -0.89 -31.05
N ALA A 28 10.73 -1.59 -31.72
CA ALA A 28 10.43 -2.78 -32.49
C ALA A 28 9.81 -3.91 -31.63
N LEU A 29 10.33 -4.11 -30.42
CA LEU A 29 9.79 -5.09 -29.47
C LEU A 29 8.36 -4.71 -29.04
N SER A 30 8.10 -3.43 -28.76
CA SER A 30 6.76 -2.96 -28.39
C SER A 30 5.73 -3.17 -29.51
N GLU A 31 6.13 -2.95 -30.77
CA GLU A 31 5.28 -3.19 -31.92
C GLU A 31 5.00 -4.69 -32.12
N TYR A 32 6.02 -5.53 -31.93
CA TYR A 32 5.86 -6.98 -31.98
C TYR A 32 4.87 -7.48 -30.92
N ILE A 33 5.02 -7.04 -29.67
CA ILE A 33 4.10 -7.39 -28.57
C ILE A 33 2.68 -6.95 -28.92
N ARG A 34 2.50 -5.72 -29.40
CA ARG A 34 1.17 -5.21 -29.76
C ARG A 34 0.50 -6.04 -30.85
N LYS A 35 1.25 -6.39 -31.91
CA LYS A 35 0.75 -7.23 -33.00
C LYS A 35 0.40 -8.64 -32.50
N SER A 36 1.28 -9.23 -31.69
CA SER A 36 1.05 -10.56 -31.10
C SER A 36 -0.19 -10.59 -30.19
N TYR A 37 -0.40 -9.54 -29.39
CA TYR A 37 -1.56 -9.43 -28.51
C TYR A 37 -2.86 -9.24 -29.31
N ALA A 38 -2.83 -8.39 -30.34
CA ALA A 38 -3.98 -8.20 -31.23
C ALA A 38 -4.36 -9.49 -31.96
N LEU A 39 -3.38 -10.26 -32.42
CA LEU A 39 -3.61 -11.57 -33.03
C LEU A 39 -4.24 -12.55 -32.02
N PHE A 40 -3.70 -12.60 -30.80
CA PHE A 40 -4.24 -13.45 -29.73
C PHE A 40 -5.70 -13.12 -29.39
N LEU A 41 -6.06 -11.83 -29.33
CA LEU A 41 -7.44 -11.39 -29.11
C LEU A 41 -8.37 -11.82 -30.25
N ASN A 42 -7.89 -11.74 -31.49
CA ASN A 42 -8.67 -12.11 -32.66
C ASN A 42 -8.85 -13.63 -32.80
N ASP A 43 -7.83 -14.40 -32.45
CA ASP A 43 -7.85 -15.87 -32.60
C ASP A 43 -8.83 -16.53 -31.62
N ARG A 44 -8.96 -15.99 -30.38
CA ARG A 44 -9.85 -16.56 -29.35
C ARG A 44 -10.55 -15.51 -28.47
N PRO A 45 -11.44 -14.68 -29.04
CA PRO A 45 -12.11 -13.61 -28.30
C PRO A 45 -12.98 -14.15 -27.15
N ILE A 46 -13.63 -15.30 -27.36
CA ILE A 46 -14.51 -15.93 -26.38
C ILE A 46 -13.72 -16.39 -25.15
N THR A 47 -12.55 -17.00 -25.33
CA THR A 47 -11.70 -17.45 -24.22
C THR A 47 -11.21 -16.27 -23.38
N VAL A 48 -10.75 -15.20 -24.03
CA VAL A 48 -10.30 -13.97 -23.35
C VAL A 48 -11.45 -13.36 -22.54
N TYR A 49 -12.65 -13.30 -23.12
CA TYR A 49 -13.83 -12.83 -22.42
C TYR A 49 -14.13 -13.66 -21.17
N PHE A 50 -14.17 -14.99 -21.28
CA PHE A 50 -14.45 -15.86 -20.14
C PHE A 50 -13.40 -15.75 -19.03
N VAL A 51 -12.12 -15.75 -19.36
CA VAL A 51 -11.05 -15.61 -18.36
C VAL A 51 -11.16 -14.27 -17.65
N THR A 52 -11.37 -13.18 -18.40
CA THR A 52 -11.49 -11.84 -17.83
C THR A 52 -12.73 -11.72 -16.95
N ALA A 53 -13.88 -12.21 -17.42
CA ALA A 53 -15.13 -12.19 -16.66
C ALA A 53 -15.04 -13.05 -15.40
N PHE A 54 -14.43 -14.23 -15.49
CA PHE A 54 -14.22 -15.12 -14.36
C PHE A 54 -13.28 -14.50 -13.31
N LEU A 55 -12.17 -13.91 -13.76
CA LEU A 55 -11.21 -13.27 -12.87
C LEU A 55 -11.85 -12.06 -12.17
N LEU A 56 -12.54 -11.19 -12.92
CA LEU A 56 -13.21 -10.03 -12.34
C LEU A 56 -14.35 -10.43 -11.40
N GLY A 57 -15.15 -11.42 -11.80
CA GLY A 57 -16.26 -11.96 -11.01
C GLY A 57 -15.79 -12.63 -9.72
N SER A 58 -14.77 -13.48 -9.79
CA SER A 58 -14.21 -14.16 -8.61
C SER A 58 -13.56 -13.17 -7.64
N LEU A 59 -12.79 -12.19 -8.12
CA LEU A 59 -12.22 -11.15 -7.25
C LEU A 59 -13.30 -10.32 -6.57
N THR A 60 -14.34 -9.93 -7.29
CA THR A 60 -15.46 -9.15 -6.72
C THR A 60 -16.23 -9.99 -5.70
N ALA A 61 -16.56 -11.23 -6.04
CA ALA A 61 -17.28 -12.14 -5.14
C ALA A 61 -16.47 -12.43 -3.87
N LEU A 62 -15.18 -12.72 -4.00
CA LEU A 62 -14.29 -12.91 -2.86
C LEU A 62 -14.21 -11.64 -1.99
N GLY A 63 -14.09 -10.46 -2.61
CA GLY A 63 -14.05 -9.19 -1.89
C GLY A 63 -15.31 -8.94 -1.05
N ILE A 64 -16.49 -9.28 -1.58
CA ILE A 64 -17.76 -9.14 -0.87
C ILE A 64 -17.96 -10.25 0.17
N HIS A 65 -17.49 -11.47 -0.09
CA HIS A 65 -17.72 -12.59 0.80
C HIS A 65 -16.79 -12.59 2.02
N LEU A 66 -15.53 -12.19 1.83
CA LEU A 66 -14.51 -12.19 2.88
C LEU A 66 -14.67 -11.00 3.83
N ASN A 67 -15.18 -9.86 3.34
CA ASN A 67 -15.31 -8.65 4.14
C ASN A 67 -16.78 -8.27 4.32
N PRO A 68 -17.21 -7.95 5.55
CA PRO A 68 -18.52 -7.33 5.74
C PRO A 68 -18.59 -6.01 4.97
N LEU A 69 -19.79 -5.66 4.50
CA LEU A 69 -20.00 -4.39 3.81
C LEU A 69 -19.57 -3.24 4.75
N PRO A 70 -18.86 -2.22 4.22
CA PRO A 70 -18.45 -1.09 5.02
C PRO A 70 -19.68 -0.35 5.55
N ASP A 71 -19.72 -0.13 6.86
CA ASP A 71 -20.75 0.69 7.50
C ASP A 71 -20.33 2.17 7.46
N PHE A 72 -21.27 3.02 7.03
CA PHE A 72 -21.09 4.47 6.92
C PHE A 72 -21.97 5.24 7.90
N SER A 73 -22.52 4.56 8.91
CA SER A 73 -23.39 5.15 9.95
C SER A 73 -22.75 6.31 10.70
N ALA A 74 -21.43 6.30 10.90
CA ALA A 74 -20.67 7.36 11.59
C ALA A 74 -19.77 8.12 10.60
N PRO A 75 -20.22 9.25 10.03
CA PRO A 75 -19.45 10.00 9.02
C PRO A 75 -18.20 10.68 9.59
N THR A 76 -18.09 10.78 10.92
CA THR A 76 -16.92 11.34 11.60
C THR A 76 -15.84 10.31 11.92
N LEU A 77 -16.08 9.03 11.61
CA LEU A 77 -15.17 7.95 11.89
C LEU A 77 -13.92 8.06 10.99
N GLY A 78 -12.76 8.28 11.59
CA GLY A 78 -11.48 8.44 10.88
C GLY A 78 -10.88 9.85 10.88
N PHE A 79 -11.55 10.85 11.46
CA PHE A 79 -10.97 12.20 11.63
C PHE A 79 -9.94 12.30 12.77
N ASP A 80 -9.73 11.23 13.54
CA ASP A 80 -8.68 11.21 14.56
C ASP A 80 -7.30 11.37 13.91
N THR A 81 -6.47 12.25 14.49
CA THR A 81 -5.10 12.52 14.03
C THR A 81 -4.12 11.42 14.48
N ARG A 82 -4.42 10.17 14.11
CA ARG A 82 -3.66 8.97 14.48
C ARG A 82 -2.18 9.14 14.14
N GLY A 83 -1.31 8.71 15.05
CA GLY A 83 0.16 8.83 14.89
C GLY A 83 0.77 10.13 15.41
N THR A 84 -0.04 11.10 15.87
CA THR A 84 0.46 12.27 16.59
C THR A 84 0.66 11.98 18.08
N VAL A 85 1.56 12.71 18.75
CA VAL A 85 1.77 12.61 20.21
C VAL A 85 0.48 12.90 20.98
N LEU A 86 -0.33 13.84 20.50
CA LEU A 86 -1.61 14.18 21.11
C LEU A 86 -2.62 13.04 20.95
N SER A 87 -2.73 12.44 19.76
CA SER A 87 -3.59 11.27 19.53
C SER A 87 -3.17 10.08 20.41
N GLY A 88 -1.87 9.86 20.62
CA GLY A 88 -1.39 8.82 21.52
C GLY A 88 -1.84 9.03 22.97
N ARG A 89 -1.81 10.28 23.47
CA ARG A 89 -2.32 10.62 24.81
C ARG A 89 -3.83 10.43 24.91
N VAL A 90 -4.58 10.93 23.93
CA VAL A 90 -6.05 10.82 23.91
C VAL A 90 -6.49 9.35 23.82
N GLN A 91 -5.83 8.53 23.00
CA GLN A 91 -6.12 7.10 22.92
C GLN A 91 -5.80 6.36 24.22
N ALA A 92 -4.68 6.69 24.87
CA ALA A 92 -4.32 6.11 26.17
C ALA A 92 -5.34 6.48 27.26
N TRP A 93 -5.82 7.74 27.27
CA TRP A 93 -6.87 8.17 28.19
C TRP A 93 -8.20 7.46 27.91
N ASN A 94 -8.65 7.39 26.66
CA ASN A 94 -9.90 6.72 26.30
C ASN A 94 -9.88 5.22 26.66
N ALA A 95 -8.75 4.55 26.40
CA ALA A 95 -8.58 3.14 26.73
C ALA A 95 -8.50 2.87 28.25
N LEU A 96 -7.99 3.84 29.00
CA LEU A 96 -7.98 3.78 30.46
C LEU A 96 -9.40 3.94 31.01
N ASP A 97 -10.14 4.94 30.53
CA ASP A 97 -11.52 5.22 30.96
C ASP A 97 -12.43 4.02 30.72
N GLU A 98 -12.34 3.40 29.53
CA GLU A 98 -13.08 2.19 29.18
C GLU A 98 -12.82 1.04 30.17
N LYS A 99 -11.55 0.80 30.53
CA LYS A 99 -11.16 -0.27 31.46
C LYS A 99 -11.58 0.02 32.91
N THR A 100 -11.57 1.28 33.32
CA THR A 100 -12.00 1.67 34.66
C THR A 100 -13.53 1.72 34.79
N ALA A 101 -14.25 2.03 33.71
CA ALA A 101 -15.71 2.07 33.68
C ALA A 101 -16.36 0.68 33.74
N TYR A 102 -15.66 -0.36 33.29
CA TYR A 102 -16.15 -1.74 33.34
C TYR A 102 -16.38 -2.26 34.77
N TYR A 103 -15.62 -1.76 35.76
CA TYR A 103 -15.78 -2.12 37.16
C TYR A 103 -16.21 -0.89 37.99
N PRO A 104 -17.41 -0.88 38.58
CA PRO A 104 -18.00 0.33 39.19
C PRO A 104 -17.19 0.91 40.36
N GLU A 105 -16.38 0.10 41.05
CA GLU A 105 -15.50 0.56 42.13
C GLU A 105 -14.04 0.79 41.71
N SER A 106 -13.64 0.31 40.52
CA SER A 106 -12.27 0.46 40.01
C SER A 106 -11.91 1.91 39.73
N ASN A 107 -12.88 2.68 39.21
CA ASN A 107 -12.62 4.05 38.82
C ASN A 107 -12.19 4.93 40.02
N LYS A 108 -12.87 4.77 41.16
CA LYS A 108 -12.54 5.49 42.40
C LYS A 108 -11.19 5.05 42.97
N GLU A 109 -10.88 3.76 42.92
CA GLU A 109 -9.60 3.21 43.40
C GLU A 109 -8.43 3.64 42.53
N PHE A 110 -8.61 3.68 41.21
CA PHE A 110 -7.61 4.19 40.29
C PHE A 110 -7.27 5.67 40.58
N PHE A 111 -8.29 6.52 40.73
CA PHE A 111 -8.06 7.94 41.06
C PHE A 111 -7.46 8.17 42.45
N ARG A 112 -7.63 7.24 43.40
CA ARG A 112 -6.96 7.27 44.70
C ARG A 112 -5.46 6.99 44.62
N GLN A 113 -5.00 6.29 43.59
CA GLN A 113 -3.59 5.90 43.41
C GLN A 113 -2.77 6.96 42.66
N LEU A 114 -3.43 7.94 42.04
CA LEU A 114 -2.75 9.03 41.34
C LEU A 114 -2.07 9.98 42.34
N PRO A 115 -0.84 10.45 42.05
CA PRO A 115 -0.17 11.42 42.91
C PRO A 115 -0.99 12.74 42.96
N PRO A 116 -0.91 13.49 44.07
CA PRO A 116 -1.60 14.76 44.21
C PRO A 116 -1.25 15.70 43.04
N SER A 117 -2.23 16.45 42.55
CA SER A 117 -2.10 17.42 41.43
C SER A 117 -0.97 18.43 41.59
N ASP A 118 -0.51 18.60 42.82
CA ASP A 118 0.45 19.60 43.27
C ASP A 118 1.90 19.22 42.90
N VAL A 119 2.12 17.97 42.50
CA VAL A 119 3.44 17.40 42.17
C VAL A 119 3.73 17.43 40.66
N ILE A 120 2.75 17.76 39.82
CA ILE A 120 2.91 17.73 38.36
C ILE A 120 3.46 19.07 37.87
N PRO A 121 4.72 19.15 37.38
CA PRO A 121 5.24 20.38 36.80
C PRO A 121 4.43 20.74 35.55
N ARG A 122 3.92 21.99 35.49
CA ARG A 122 3.22 22.56 34.34
C ARG A 122 4.14 22.79 33.15
#